data_AF-A0A3D4XZZ0-F1
#
_entry.id   AF-A0A3D4XZZ0-F1
#
_cell.length_a   1.000
_cell.length_b   1.000
_cell.length_c   1.000
_cell.angle_alpha   90.00
_cell.angle_beta   90.00
_cell.angle_gamma   90.00
#
_symmetry.space_group_name_H-M   'P 1'
#
loop_
_entity.id
_entity.type
_entity.pdbx_description
1 polymer ?
#
loop_
_entity_poly.entity_id
_entity_poly.type
_entity_poly.pdbx_seq_one_letter_code
_entity_poly.pdbx_strand_id
1 'polypeptide(L)'
;MKTDARVRYTVHMIQNVFLELLKEKPVAKITVKEICEHAEINRSTFYKHYQDVYDLMEKLENEAVEAFEKLLDSYVQNETVPALVTLLTSLRENRELLLPLLANSSNDDFMKRLTDACSGYALSHLTPEADYTSNPKQAAVYAYLAGGTSGIISNWLETGTQEPPQQVAELIQSLNETVLTVLVP
;
A
#
# COMPACT_ATOMS: atom_id res chain seq x y z
N MET A 1 -25.67 5.18 -18.81
CA MET A 1 -25.40 4.91 -17.37
C MET A 1 -25.59 3.45 -16.93
N LYS A 2 -26.39 2.58 -17.59
CA LYS A 2 -26.51 1.14 -17.20
C LYS A 2 -25.27 0.26 -17.50
N THR A 3 -24.56 0.55 -18.59
CA THR A 3 -23.36 -0.22 -18.99
C THR A 3 -22.23 -0.08 -17.97
N ASP A 4 -22.08 1.12 -17.40
CA ASP A 4 -21.03 1.45 -16.44
C ASP A 4 -21.16 0.64 -15.15
N ALA A 5 -22.36 0.57 -14.57
CA ALA A 5 -22.61 -0.23 -13.36
C ALA A 5 -22.35 -1.73 -13.57
N ARG A 6 -22.70 -2.27 -14.74
CA ARG A 6 -22.47 -3.67 -15.07
C ARG A 6 -20.98 -3.97 -15.25
N VAL A 7 -20.24 -3.06 -15.88
CA VAL A 7 -18.78 -3.15 -16.02
C VAL A 7 -18.11 -3.14 -14.66
N ARG A 8 -18.45 -2.18 -13.78
CA ARG A 8 -17.87 -2.13 -12.42
C ARG A 8 -18.15 -3.40 -11.62
N TYR A 9 -19.37 -3.92 -11.70
CA TYR A 9 -19.74 -5.17 -11.03
C TYR A 9 -18.88 -6.34 -11.52
N THR A 10 -18.70 -6.49 -12.83
CA THR A 10 -17.86 -7.54 -13.42
C THR A 10 -16.38 -7.39 -13.03
N VAL A 11 -15.85 -6.17 -13.07
CA VAL A 11 -14.46 -5.87 -12.64
C VAL A 11 -14.26 -6.29 -11.18
N HIS A 12 -15.17 -5.88 -10.29
CA HIS A 12 -15.09 -6.19 -8.86
C HIS A 12 -15.20 -7.70 -8.59
N MET A 13 -16.08 -8.41 -9.30
CA MET A 13 -16.18 -9.87 -9.24
C MET A 13 -14.86 -10.55 -9.62
N ILE A 14 -14.23 -10.12 -10.72
CA ILE A 14 -12.95 -10.67 -11.18
C ILE A 14 -11.85 -10.44 -10.13
N GLN A 15 -11.76 -9.22 -9.60
CA GLN A 15 -10.78 -8.84 -8.58
C GLN A 15 -10.94 -9.67 -7.30
N ASN A 16 -12.17 -9.81 -6.79
CA ASN A 16 -12.45 -10.59 -5.58
C ASN A 16 -12.05 -12.06 -5.76
N VAL A 17 -12.46 -12.69 -6.86
CA VAL A 17 -12.08 -14.08 -7.15
C VAL A 17 -10.56 -14.25 -7.24
N PHE A 18 -9.88 -13.30 -7.88
CA PHE A 18 -8.43 -13.34 -7.99
C PHE A 18 -7.73 -13.21 -6.63
N LEU A 19 -8.19 -12.30 -5.77
CA LEU A 19 -7.65 -12.12 -4.42
C LEU A 19 -7.86 -13.36 -3.54
N GLU A 20 -9.01 -14.04 -3.64
CA GLU A 20 -9.23 -15.32 -2.95
C GLU A 20 -8.27 -16.41 -3.46
N LEU A 21 -8.05 -16.50 -4.77
CA LEU A 21 -7.09 -17.45 -5.34
C LEU A 21 -5.64 -17.14 -4.90
N LEU A 22 -5.28 -15.86 -4.75
CA LEU A 22 -3.96 -15.44 -4.25
C LEU A 22 -3.71 -15.81 -2.78
N LYS A 23 -4.77 -15.99 -1.97
CA LYS A 23 -4.65 -16.51 -0.60
C LYS A 23 -4.24 -18.00 -0.60
N GLU A 24 -4.56 -18.73 -1.67
CA GLU A 24 -4.33 -20.17 -1.76
C GLU A 24 -3.03 -20.55 -2.48
N LYS A 25 -2.58 -19.75 -3.46
CA LYS A 25 -1.43 -20.07 -4.31
C LYS A 25 -0.79 -18.85 -4.95
N PRO A 26 0.49 -18.95 -5.34
CA PRO A 26 1.17 -17.85 -6.00
C PRO A 26 0.57 -17.51 -7.37
N VAL A 27 0.67 -16.23 -7.76
CA VAL A 27 0.15 -15.71 -9.04
C VAL A 27 0.57 -16.55 -10.24
N ALA A 28 1.80 -17.06 -10.24
CA ALA A 28 2.35 -17.92 -11.31
C ALA A 28 1.61 -19.27 -11.48
N LYS A 29 0.76 -19.65 -10.53
CA LYS A 29 -0.09 -20.85 -10.58
C LYS A 29 -1.55 -20.54 -10.85
N ILE A 30 -1.95 -19.27 -10.84
CA ILE A 30 -3.31 -18.83 -11.15
C ILE A 30 -3.46 -18.73 -12.67
N THR A 31 -4.61 -19.16 -13.20
CA THR A 31 -4.89 -19.08 -14.64
C THR A 31 -6.14 -18.26 -14.93
N VAL A 32 -6.19 -17.60 -16.09
CA VAL A 32 -7.41 -16.91 -16.56
C VAL A 32 -8.60 -17.86 -16.62
N LYS A 33 -8.36 -19.13 -16.94
CA LYS A 33 -9.40 -20.18 -16.96
C LYS A 33 -10.07 -20.30 -15.59
N GLU A 34 -9.26 -20.45 -14.55
CA GLU A 34 -9.72 -20.62 -13.18
C GLU A 34 -10.48 -19.40 -12.67
N ILE A 35 -9.94 -18.19 -12.91
CA ILE A 35 -10.65 -16.94 -12.57
C ILE A 35 -12.01 -16.89 -13.26
N CYS A 36 -12.09 -17.22 -14.54
CA CYS A 36 -13.33 -17.21 -15.30
C CYS A 36 -14.35 -18.26 -14.80
N GLU A 37 -13.89 -19.45 -14.41
CA GLU A 37 -14.74 -20.51 -13.85
C GLU A 37 -15.32 -20.09 -12.50
N HIS A 38 -14.50 -19.53 -11.60
CA HIS A 38 -14.94 -19.07 -10.28
C HIS A 38 -15.80 -17.80 -10.34
N ALA A 39 -15.53 -16.89 -11.28
CA ALA A 39 -16.30 -15.66 -11.46
C ALA A 39 -17.55 -15.83 -12.34
N GLU A 40 -17.82 -17.05 -12.84
CA GLU A 40 -18.94 -17.35 -13.75
C GLU A 40 -18.99 -16.44 -15.00
N ILE A 41 -17.83 -16.19 -15.61
CA ILE A 41 -17.72 -15.35 -16.83
C ILE A 41 -17.02 -16.08 -17.98
N ASN A 42 -17.27 -15.61 -19.20
CA ASN A 42 -16.51 -16.03 -20.36
C ASN A 42 -15.11 -15.39 -20.36
N ARG A 43 -14.12 -16.09 -20.91
CA ARG A 43 -12.76 -15.54 -21.12
C ARG A 43 -12.75 -14.23 -21.91
N SER A 44 -13.64 -14.10 -22.89
CA SER A 44 -13.79 -12.85 -23.66
C SER A 44 -14.27 -11.67 -22.80
N THR A 45 -14.90 -11.92 -21.66
CA THR A 45 -15.24 -10.89 -20.67
C THR A 45 -14.02 -10.50 -19.86
N PHE A 46 -13.22 -11.47 -19.39
CA PHE A 46 -11.95 -11.19 -18.69
C PHE A 46 -11.02 -10.35 -19.56
N TYR A 47 -10.81 -10.77 -20.82
CA TYR A 47 -9.90 -10.09 -21.75
C TYR A 47 -10.35 -8.69 -22.21
N LYS A 48 -11.57 -8.25 -21.83
CA LYS A 48 -11.98 -6.84 -22.01
C LYS A 48 -11.39 -5.92 -20.95
N HIS A 49 -10.97 -6.47 -19.81
CA HIS A 49 -10.50 -5.72 -18.66
C HIS A 49 -9.02 -5.95 -18.39
N TYR A 50 -8.53 -7.17 -18.65
CA TYR A 50 -7.19 -7.61 -18.30
C TYR A 50 -6.52 -8.39 -19.42
N GLN A 51 -5.22 -8.16 -19.65
CA GLN A 51 -4.45 -8.89 -20.66
C GLN A 51 -4.15 -10.33 -20.22
N ASP A 52 -3.78 -10.51 -18.95
CA ASP A 52 -3.54 -11.77 -18.29
C ASP A 52 -3.66 -11.61 -16.76
N VAL A 53 -3.21 -12.60 -15.99
CA VAL A 53 -3.25 -12.57 -14.52
C VAL A 53 -2.25 -11.59 -13.90
N TYR A 54 -1.18 -11.24 -14.62
CA TYR A 54 -0.16 -10.30 -14.14
C TYR A 54 -0.63 -8.85 -14.36
N ASP A 55 -1.27 -8.54 -15.49
CA ASP A 55 -1.90 -7.22 -15.70
C ASP A 55 -3.03 -6.97 -14.70
N LEU A 56 -3.78 -8.01 -14.31
CA LEU A 56 -4.76 -7.91 -13.21
C LEU A 56 -4.09 -7.59 -11.87
N MET A 57 -2.99 -8.27 -11.55
CA MET A 57 -2.24 -8.04 -10.32
C MET A 57 -1.66 -6.62 -10.26
N GLU A 58 -0.99 -6.18 -11.33
CA GLU A 58 -0.40 -4.84 -11.43
C GLU A 58 -1.47 -3.75 -11.26
N LYS A 59 -2.65 -3.92 -11.86
CA LYS A 59 -3.77 -2.97 -11.67
C LYS A 59 -4.26 -2.92 -10.23
N LEU A 60 -4.37 -4.06 -9.55
CA LEU A 60 -4.74 -4.10 -8.13
C LEU A 60 -3.69 -3.44 -7.25
N GLU A 61 -2.40 -3.67 -7.52
CA GLU A 61 -1.30 -2.98 -6.84
C GLU A 61 -1.36 -1.46 -7.08
N ASN A 62 -1.61 -1.03 -8.32
CA ASN A 62 -1.77 0.39 -8.65
C ASN A 62 -2.96 1.03 -7.92
N GLU A 63 -4.12 0.36 -7.91
CA GLU A 63 -5.31 0.81 -7.18
C GLU A 63 -5.02 0.93 -5.67
N ALA A 64 -4.27 -0.01 -5.10
CA ALA A 64 -3.88 0.02 -3.70
C ALA A 64 -2.90 1.16 -3.38
N VAL A 65 -1.88 1.38 -4.22
CA VAL A 65 -0.94 2.52 -4.06
C VAL A 65 -1.68 3.85 -4.20
N GLU A 66 -2.55 4.01 -5.20
CA GLU A 66 -3.32 5.25 -5.38
C GLU A 66 -4.27 5.52 -4.20
N ALA A 67 -4.90 4.48 -3.65
CA ALA A 67 -5.74 4.62 -2.46
C ALA A 67 -4.89 5.05 -1.26
N PHE A 68 -3.68 4.50 -1.14
CA PHE A 68 -2.72 4.84 -0.10
C PHE A 68 -2.23 6.29 -0.22
N GLU A 69 -1.84 6.75 -1.41
CA GLU A 69 -1.43 8.14 -1.67
C GLU A 69 -2.56 9.13 -1.36
N LYS A 70 -3.80 8.83 -1.77
CA LYS A 70 -4.97 9.67 -1.45
C LYS A 70 -5.23 9.74 0.05
N LEU A 71 -5.00 8.64 0.78
CA LEU A 71 -5.09 8.65 2.24
C LEU A 71 -4.03 9.59 2.81
N LEU A 72 -2.77 9.46 2.39
CA LEU A 72 -1.68 10.36 2.80
C LEU A 72 -2.02 11.84 2.56
N ASP A 73 -2.47 12.20 1.36
CA ASP A 73 -2.85 13.58 1.00
C ASP A 73 -4.00 14.14 1.87
N SER A 74 -4.92 13.28 2.33
CA SER A 74 -6.02 13.69 3.19
C SER A 74 -5.58 14.11 4.60
N TYR A 75 -4.34 13.75 5.00
CA TYR A 75 -3.80 14.00 6.34
C TYR A 75 -2.93 15.24 6.47
N VAL A 76 -2.75 16.03 5.40
CA VAL A 76 -1.93 17.27 5.36
C VAL A 76 -2.34 18.32 6.40
N GLN A 77 -3.48 18.15 7.09
CA GLN A 77 -4.01 19.07 8.12
C GLN A 77 -3.98 18.52 9.55
N ASN A 78 -3.49 17.29 9.79
CA ASN A 78 -3.51 16.64 11.10
C ASN A 78 -2.13 16.60 11.76
N GLU A 79 -2.12 16.51 13.10
CA GLU A 79 -0.91 16.17 13.86
C GLU A 79 -0.38 14.78 13.44
N THR A 80 0.94 14.57 13.55
CA THR A 80 1.65 13.37 13.04
C THR A 80 1.06 12.05 13.53
N VAL A 81 0.72 11.94 14.82
CA VAL A 81 0.14 10.69 15.37
C VAL A 81 -1.28 10.42 14.87
N PRO A 82 -2.25 11.34 14.99
CA PRO A 82 -3.58 11.14 14.42
C PRO A 82 -3.58 10.74 12.93
N ALA A 83 -2.68 11.33 12.14
CA ALA A 83 -2.47 10.94 10.75
C ALA A 83 -2.01 9.49 10.62
N LEU A 84 -0.97 9.09 11.35
CA LEU A 84 -0.45 7.72 11.37
C LEU A 84 -1.50 6.72 11.87
N VAL A 85 -2.27 7.06 12.90
CA VAL A 85 -3.33 6.19 13.44
C VAL A 85 -4.41 5.93 12.40
N THR A 86 -4.83 6.97 11.69
CA THR A 86 -5.84 6.83 10.66
C THR A 86 -5.31 5.98 9.49
N LEU A 87 -4.08 6.26 9.04
CA LEU A 87 -3.41 5.47 8.01
C LEU A 87 -3.33 3.99 8.39
N LEU A 88 -2.82 3.69 9.58
CA LEU A 88 -2.68 2.33 10.10
C LEU A 88 -4.04 1.65 10.26
N THR A 89 -5.08 2.38 10.68
CA THR A 89 -6.45 1.87 10.75
C THR A 89 -6.97 1.49 9.38
N SER A 90 -6.82 2.36 8.38
CA SER A 90 -7.22 2.08 7.00
C SER A 90 -6.45 0.91 6.39
N LEU A 91 -5.15 0.79 6.65
CA LEU A 91 -4.35 -0.35 6.22
C LEU A 91 -4.83 -1.66 6.85
N ARG A 92 -5.15 -1.65 8.15
CA ARG A 92 -5.72 -2.80 8.86
C ARG A 92 -7.07 -3.21 8.28
N GLU A 93 -7.96 -2.26 8.01
CA GLU A 93 -9.28 -2.53 7.43
C GLU A 93 -9.18 -3.15 6.03
N ASN A 94 -8.17 -2.75 5.24
CA ASN A 94 -7.91 -3.28 3.89
C ASN A 94 -6.93 -4.46 3.86
N ARG A 95 -6.54 -5.00 5.03
CA ARG A 95 -5.52 -6.06 5.15
C ARG A 95 -5.83 -7.30 4.31
N GLU A 96 -7.10 -7.69 4.22
CA GLU A 96 -7.54 -8.85 3.43
C GLU A 96 -7.28 -8.69 1.92
N LEU A 97 -7.25 -7.45 1.43
CA LEU A 97 -6.92 -7.12 0.04
C LEU A 97 -5.42 -6.95 -0.15
N LEU A 98 -4.75 -6.31 0.82
CA LEU A 98 -3.33 -5.97 0.74
C LEU A 98 -2.42 -7.19 0.93
N LEU A 99 -2.74 -8.08 1.87
CA LEU A 99 -1.85 -9.22 2.18
C LEU A 99 -1.60 -10.17 1.02
N PRO A 100 -2.62 -10.60 0.24
CA PRO A 100 -2.37 -11.46 -0.91
C PRO A 100 -1.50 -10.77 -1.96
N LEU A 101 -1.62 -9.44 -2.12
CA LEU A 101 -0.76 -8.67 -3.03
C LEU A 101 0.67 -8.61 -2.49
N LEU A 102 0.85 -8.30 -1.21
CA LEU A 102 2.15 -8.26 -0.54
C LEU A 102 2.91 -9.59 -0.64
N ALA A 103 2.24 -10.69 -0.28
CA ALA A 103 2.83 -12.02 -0.24
C ALA A 103 3.19 -12.59 -1.62
N ASN A 104 2.53 -12.10 -2.67
CA ASN A 104 2.70 -12.63 -4.03
C ASN A 104 3.38 -11.65 -4.98
N SER A 105 3.55 -10.38 -4.58
CA SER A 105 4.32 -9.39 -5.33
C SER A 105 5.69 -9.96 -5.64
N SER A 106 6.08 -9.90 -6.90
CA SER A 106 7.41 -10.32 -7.30
C SER A 106 8.42 -9.35 -6.68
N ASN A 107 9.00 -9.73 -5.54
CA ASN A 107 10.12 -9.11 -4.83
C ASN A 107 10.25 -7.58 -4.97
N ASP A 108 10.01 -6.88 -3.87
CA ASP A 108 10.32 -5.47 -3.61
C ASP A 108 9.49 -4.42 -4.35
N ASP A 109 8.89 -4.62 -5.53
CA ASP A 109 8.31 -3.47 -6.27
C ASP A 109 7.09 -2.84 -5.59
N PHE A 110 6.07 -3.61 -5.23
CA PHE A 110 4.86 -3.07 -4.59
C PHE A 110 5.16 -2.44 -3.22
N MET A 111 5.97 -3.12 -2.39
CA MET A 111 6.39 -2.60 -1.09
C MET A 111 7.31 -1.39 -1.19
N LYS A 112 8.19 -1.37 -2.19
CA LYS A 112 9.01 -0.21 -2.49
C LYS A 112 8.14 0.95 -2.94
N ARG A 113 7.11 0.74 -3.75
CA ARG A 113 6.19 1.81 -4.17
C ARG A 113 5.40 2.40 -2.99
N LEU A 114 4.92 1.56 -2.07
CA LEU A 114 4.30 2.04 -0.82
C LEU A 114 5.31 2.82 0.04
N THR A 115 6.55 2.34 0.13
CA THR A 115 7.65 3.01 0.84
C THR A 115 8.02 4.35 0.19
N ASP A 116 8.07 4.40 -1.13
CA ASP A 116 8.37 5.59 -1.92
C ASP A 116 7.25 6.62 -1.77
N ALA A 117 5.97 6.20 -1.73
CA ALA A 117 4.83 7.07 -1.45
C ALA A 117 4.92 7.68 -0.04
N CYS A 118 5.22 6.88 0.99
CA CYS A 118 5.47 7.37 2.35
C CYS A 118 6.63 8.38 2.40
N SER A 119 7.74 8.04 1.73
CA SER A 119 8.95 8.88 1.69
C SER A 119 8.68 10.20 0.99
N GLY A 120 7.97 10.16 -0.15
CA GLY A 120 7.54 11.33 -0.90
C GLY A 120 6.64 12.24 -0.07
N TYR A 121 5.63 11.68 0.60
CA TYR A 121 4.76 12.43 1.50
C TYR A 121 5.53 13.09 2.66
N ALA A 122 6.41 12.34 3.32
CA ALA A 122 7.23 12.89 4.40
C ALA A 122 8.10 14.05 3.90
N LEU A 123 8.70 13.91 2.71
CA LEU A 123 9.52 14.93 2.08
C LEU A 123 8.73 16.19 1.73
N SER A 124 7.52 16.05 1.20
CA SER A 124 6.72 17.18 0.72
C SER A 124 5.94 17.89 1.83
N HIS A 125 5.54 17.19 2.89
CA HIS A 125 4.59 17.72 3.87
C HIS A 125 5.12 17.84 5.29
N LEU A 126 6.03 16.97 5.74
CA LEU A 126 6.54 17.03 7.11
C LEU A 126 7.70 18.02 7.24
N THR A 127 8.47 18.23 6.17
CA THR A 127 9.62 19.12 6.14
C THR A 127 9.66 20.01 4.89
N PRO A 128 8.59 20.81 4.64
CA PRO A 128 8.47 21.63 3.44
C PRO A 128 9.54 22.73 3.32
N GLU A 129 10.20 23.08 4.43
CA GLU A 129 11.27 24.09 4.50
C GLU A 129 12.68 23.48 4.42
N ALA A 130 12.81 22.15 4.46
CA ALA A 130 14.11 21.49 4.41
C ALA A 130 14.63 21.47 2.96
N ASP A 131 15.75 22.14 2.71
CA ASP A 131 16.46 22.00 1.44
C ASP A 131 17.25 20.69 1.43
N TYR A 132 16.62 19.64 0.92
CA TYR A 132 17.21 18.31 0.79
C TYR A 132 18.41 18.25 -0.16
N THR A 133 18.55 19.24 -1.05
CA THR A 133 19.62 19.27 -2.04
C THR A 133 20.88 19.94 -1.51
N SER A 134 20.78 20.83 -0.53
CA SER A 134 21.93 21.52 0.05
C SER A 134 22.57 20.80 1.24
N ASN A 135 21.87 19.84 1.88
CA ASN A 135 22.42 19.09 3.01
C ASN A 135 22.29 17.56 2.85
N PRO A 136 23.35 16.89 2.33
CA PRO A 136 23.37 15.43 2.17
C PRO A 136 23.15 14.64 3.46
N LYS A 137 23.55 15.18 4.63
CA LYS A 137 23.33 14.53 5.92
C LYS A 137 21.84 14.52 6.28
N GLN A 138 21.17 15.65 6.10
CA GLN A 138 19.74 15.78 6.38
C GLN A 138 18.91 14.90 5.43
N ALA A 139 19.27 14.85 4.14
CA ALA A 139 18.66 13.92 3.18
C ALA A 139 18.81 12.45 3.62
N ALA A 140 20.00 12.05 4.08
CA ALA A 140 20.24 10.70 4.58
C ALA A 140 19.42 10.38 5.85
N VAL A 141 19.24 11.35 6.76
CA VAL A 141 18.40 11.19 7.96
C VAL A 141 16.94 10.96 7.58
N TYR A 142 16.36 11.76 6.68
CA TYR A 142 14.97 11.57 6.26
C TYR A 142 14.76 10.26 5.49
N ALA A 143 15.70 9.87 4.65
CA ALA A 143 15.66 8.56 3.99
C ALA A 143 15.67 7.41 5.01
N TYR A 144 16.48 7.53 6.07
CA TYR A 144 16.49 6.56 7.18
C TYR A 144 15.16 6.52 7.93
N LEU A 145 14.58 7.68 8.25
CA LEU A 145 13.28 7.80 8.93
C LEU A 145 12.15 7.18 8.11
N ALA A 146 12.09 7.47 6.81
CA ALA A 146 11.08 6.94 5.91
C ALA A 146 11.23 5.42 5.74
N GLY A 147 12.45 4.93 5.54
CA GLY A 147 12.73 3.49 5.49
C GLY A 147 12.37 2.76 6.79
N GLY A 148 12.72 3.34 7.94
CA GLY A 148 12.38 2.79 9.25
C GLY A 148 10.88 2.75 9.51
N THR A 149 10.17 3.83 9.18
CA THR A 149 8.71 3.92 9.29
C THR A 149 8.03 2.87 8.40
N SER A 150 8.43 2.77 7.13
CA SER A 150 7.89 1.78 6.19
C SER A 150 8.18 0.36 6.67
N GLY A 151 9.37 0.07 7.17
CA GLY A 151 9.72 -1.24 7.73
C GLY A 151 8.85 -1.66 8.92
N ILE A 152 8.54 -0.72 9.83
CA ILE A 152 7.64 -0.97 10.97
C ILE A 152 6.22 -1.30 10.47
N ILE A 153 5.68 -0.51 9.54
CA ILE A 153 4.34 -0.73 8.97
C ILE A 153 4.28 -2.09 8.26
N SER A 154 5.30 -2.42 7.48
CA SER A 154 5.42 -3.70 6.75
C SER A 154 5.33 -4.88 7.70
N ASN A 155 6.21 -4.89 8.71
CA ASN A 155 6.26 -5.95 9.71
C ASN A 155 4.94 -6.06 10.47
N TRP A 156 4.31 -4.94 10.84
CA TRP A 156 3.02 -4.94 11.52
C TRP A 156 1.88 -5.52 10.68
N LEU A 157 1.87 -5.28 9.36
CA LEU A 157 0.89 -5.89 8.45
C LEU A 157 1.10 -7.41 8.34
N GLU A 158 2.35 -7.85 8.19
CA GLU A 158 2.73 -9.25 8.05
C GLU A 158 2.47 -10.09 9.32
N THR A 159 2.72 -9.52 10.51
CA THR A 159 2.50 -10.21 11.80
C THR A 159 1.03 -10.22 12.25
N GLY A 160 0.11 -9.76 11.40
CA GLY A 160 -1.32 -9.84 11.65
C GLY A 160 -1.91 -8.65 12.40
N THR A 161 -1.21 -7.52 12.46
CA THR A 161 -1.69 -6.27 13.07
C THR A 161 -2.13 -6.41 14.53
N GLN A 162 -1.40 -7.22 15.32
CA GLN A 162 -1.72 -7.53 16.72
C GLN A 162 -1.77 -6.27 17.59
N GLU A 163 -0.76 -5.41 17.47
CA GLU A 163 -0.67 -4.15 18.20
C GLU A 163 -1.69 -3.14 17.67
N PRO A 164 -2.43 -2.40 18.51
CA PRO A 164 -3.36 -1.36 18.07
C PRO A 164 -2.68 -0.28 17.20
N PRO A 165 -3.40 0.33 16.23
CA PRO A 165 -2.83 1.38 15.35
C PRO A 165 -2.25 2.55 16.16
N GLN A 166 -2.89 2.88 17.28
CA GLN A 166 -2.41 3.88 18.24
C GLN A 166 -0.99 3.59 18.76
N GLN A 167 -0.74 2.37 19.22
CA GLN A 167 0.56 2.01 19.80
C GLN A 167 1.67 2.01 18.75
N VAL A 168 1.35 1.58 17.53
CA VAL A 168 2.31 1.59 16.42
C VAL A 168 2.61 3.02 15.97
N ALA A 169 1.61 3.89 15.89
CA ALA A 169 1.81 5.30 15.57
C ALA A 169 2.70 6.01 16.60
N GLU A 170 2.45 5.77 17.90
CA GLU A 170 3.25 6.32 18.99
C GLU A 170 4.70 5.81 18.96
N LEU A 171 4.90 4.53 18.65
CA LEU A 171 6.24 3.95 18.45
C LEU A 171 6.98 4.62 17.29
N ILE A 172 6.32 4.77 16.13
CA ILE A 172 6.89 5.43 14.95
C ILE A 172 7.28 6.88 15.30
N GLN A 173 6.38 7.63 15.95
CA GLN A 173 6.67 9.01 16.35
C GLN A 173 7.88 9.06 17.29
N SER A 174 7.89 8.24 18.35
CA SER A 174 8.96 8.24 19.35
C SER A 174 10.34 7.94 18.74
N LEU A 175 10.41 6.97 17.82
CA LEU A 175 11.63 6.64 17.09
C LEU A 175 12.06 7.81 16.19
N ASN A 176 11.12 8.39 15.45
CA ASN A 176 11.41 9.50 14.55
C ASN A 176 11.91 10.74 15.30
N GLU A 177 11.28 11.10 16.42
CA GLU A 177 11.71 12.21 17.28
C GLU A 177 13.09 11.99 17.87
N THR A 178 13.40 10.76 18.29
CA THR A 178 14.72 10.39 18.82
C THR A 178 15.82 10.63 17.77
N VAL A 179 15.59 10.15 16.55
CA VAL A 179 16.53 10.29 15.44
C VAL A 179 16.71 11.76 15.05
N LEU A 180 15.61 12.52 14.95
CA LEU A 180 15.66 13.95 14.63
C LEU A 180 16.44 14.74 15.69
N THR A 181 16.15 14.51 16.97
CA THR A 181 16.83 15.19 18.10
C THR A 181 18.33 14.93 18.12
N VAL A 182 18.78 13.73 17.73
CA VAL A 182 20.19 13.34 17.77
C VAL A 182 20.96 13.80 16.52
N LEU A 183 20.33 13.76 15.33
CA LEU A 183 21.05 13.90 14.06
C LEU A 183 20.81 15.24 13.34
N VAL A 184 19.74 15.96 13.69
CA VAL A 184 19.35 17.27 13.16
C VAL A 184 19.14 18.25 14.33
N PRO A 185 20.24 18.68 15.01
CA PRO A 185 20.17 19.60 16.14
C PRO A 185 19.82 21.04 15.73
#